data_AF-B7FGC2-F1
#
_entry.id   AF-B7FGC2-F1
#
_cell.length_a   1.000
_cell.length_b   1.000
_cell.length_c   1.000
_cell.angle_alpha   90.00
_cell.angle_beta   90.00
_cell.angle_gamma   90.00
#
_symmetry.space_group_name_H-M   'P 1'
#
loop_
_entity.id
_entity.type
_entity.pdbx_description
1 polymer ?
#
loop_
_entity_poly.entity_id
_entity_poly.type
_entity_poly.pdbx_seq_one_letter_code
_entity_poly.pdbx_strand_id
1 'polypeptide(L)'
;MIYSPTRAVCMTGRYASKEEAKKKGNKINSVGWWYKTWFYQHAETALKKGLFVEYIPTREYYHRHTRCLYWEGKLILPFADQWWFRFLFGWLMPPKVSLLKATQGEAIRNYYHEMHVIQDILVPLYKVGDALEWVDREMEIYPLWLCPHKLYKLPVKTMVYPEAGFELQRRQGDTQDAQMFTDVGVYYAPVLC
;
A
#
# COMPACT_ATOMS: atom_id res chain seq x y z
N MET A 1 1.87 5.82 1.61
CA MET A 1 0.74 5.62 0.68
C MET A 1 0.40 6.95 0.05
N ILE A 2 0.25 7.01 -1.27
CA ILE A 2 -0.10 8.24 -2.00
C ILE A 2 -1.53 8.09 -2.51
N TYR A 3 -2.35 9.13 -2.34
CA TYR A 3 -3.78 9.12 -2.69
C TYR A 3 -4.12 10.09 -3.82
N SER A 4 -3.24 11.06 -4.10
CA SER A 4 -3.30 11.97 -5.25
C SER A 4 -1.91 12.62 -5.42
N PRO A 5 -1.66 13.40 -6.48
CA PRO A 5 -0.39 14.12 -6.66
C PRO A 5 0.02 15.00 -5.47
N THR A 6 -0.95 15.44 -4.68
CA THR A 6 -0.76 16.38 -3.56
C THR A 6 -1.11 15.81 -2.19
N ARG A 7 -1.56 14.55 -2.10
CA ARG A 7 -2.05 13.94 -0.86
C ARG A 7 -1.37 12.61 -0.60
N ALA A 8 -0.64 12.52 0.51
CA ALA A 8 0.04 11.30 0.93
C ALA A 8 -0.04 11.09 2.45
N VAL A 9 -0.03 9.82 2.86
CA VAL A 9 0.07 9.39 4.26
C VAL A 9 1.37 8.64 4.44
N CYS A 10 2.23 9.18 5.30
CA CYS A 10 3.43 8.51 5.79
C CYS A 10 3.08 7.75 7.08
N MET A 11 3.51 6.49 7.16
CA MET A 11 3.33 5.67 8.35
C MET A 11 4.67 5.11 8.77
N THR A 12 4.99 5.24 10.05
CA THR A 12 6.16 4.62 10.66
C THR A 12 5.71 3.77 11.83
N GLY A 13 6.45 2.70 12.12
CA GLY A 13 6.12 1.80 13.22
C GLY A 13 7.36 1.36 13.97
N ARG A 14 7.18 1.07 15.26
CA ARG A 14 8.14 0.36 16.09
C ARG A 14 7.40 -0.70 16.91
N TYR A 15 8.09 -1.78 17.25
CA TYR A 15 7.52 -2.75 18.18
C TYR A 15 7.29 -2.12 19.54
N ALA A 16 6.19 -2.51 20.18
CA ALA A 16 5.82 -2.11 21.52
C ALA A 16 5.42 -3.33 22.32
N SER A 17 5.63 -3.28 23.65
CA SER A 17 5.19 -4.37 24.53
C SER A 17 3.67 -4.35 24.72
N LYS A 18 3.09 -5.46 25.18
CA LYS A 18 1.66 -5.54 25.48
C LYS A 18 1.27 -4.60 26.62
N GLU A 19 2.16 -4.40 27.57
CA GLU A 19 1.99 -3.52 28.73
C GLU A 19 1.94 -2.06 28.29
N GLU A 20 2.86 -1.65 27.40
CA GLU A 20 2.84 -0.32 26.80
C GLU A 20 1.53 -0.06 26.05
N ALA A 21 1.14 -0.97 25.17
CA ALA A 21 -0.08 -0.83 24.36
C ALA A 21 -1.36 -0.69 25.21
N LYS A 22 -1.38 -1.27 26.42
CA LYS A 22 -2.52 -1.24 27.35
C LYS A 22 -2.53 -0.03 28.30
N LYS A 23 -1.51 0.84 28.28
CA LYS A 23 -1.50 2.04 29.12
C LYS A 23 -2.70 2.93 28.81
N LYS A 24 -3.28 3.55 29.85
CA LYS A 24 -4.41 4.47 29.71
C LYS A 24 -4.07 5.60 28.73
N GLY A 25 -4.96 5.84 27.77
CA GLY A 25 -4.77 6.83 26.71
C GLY A 25 -4.25 6.25 25.39
N ASN A 26 -3.64 5.06 25.40
CA ASN A 26 -3.24 4.38 24.17
C ASN A 26 -4.44 3.71 23.50
N LYS A 27 -4.48 3.80 22.16
CA LYS A 27 -5.53 3.21 21.34
C LYS A 27 -5.01 1.95 20.66
N ILE A 28 -5.57 0.81 21.03
CA ILE A 28 -5.34 -0.45 20.30
C ILE A 28 -6.32 -0.52 19.14
N ASN A 29 -5.79 -0.66 17.92
CA ASN A 29 -6.59 -0.80 16.72
C ASN A 29 -6.39 -2.20 16.12
N SER A 30 -7.35 -3.09 16.39
CA SER A 30 -7.42 -4.39 15.73
C SER A 30 -7.94 -4.24 14.28
N VAL A 31 -7.09 -3.81 13.35
CA VAL A 31 -7.46 -3.58 11.93
C VAL A 31 -7.95 -4.84 11.22
N GLY A 32 -7.67 -6.02 11.77
CA GLY A 32 -8.06 -7.34 11.27
C GLY A 32 -9.50 -7.75 11.57
N TRP A 33 -10.35 -6.90 12.14
CA TRP A 33 -11.80 -7.18 12.23
C TRP A 33 -12.49 -7.05 10.88
N TRP A 34 -13.35 -8.01 10.52
CA TRP A 34 -13.92 -8.10 9.16
C TRP A 34 -14.91 -6.98 8.81
N TYR A 35 -15.53 -6.39 9.83
CA TYR A 35 -16.46 -5.28 9.65
C TYR A 35 -15.76 -3.92 9.52
N LYS A 36 -14.43 -3.84 9.73
CA LYS A 36 -13.70 -2.58 9.64
C LYS A 36 -13.47 -2.13 8.19
N THR A 37 -13.23 -0.84 8.04
CA THR A 37 -12.77 -0.24 6.77
C THR A 37 -11.47 -0.91 6.30
N TRP A 38 -11.22 -0.92 4.99
CA TRP A 38 -9.96 -1.45 4.47
C TRP A 38 -8.80 -0.62 5.02
N PHE A 39 -7.64 -1.25 5.20
CA PHE A 39 -6.52 -0.59 5.87
C PHE A 39 -6.09 0.69 5.13
N TYR A 40 -6.10 0.69 3.79
CA TYR A 40 -5.77 1.89 3.00
C TYR A 40 -6.80 3.02 3.20
N GLN A 41 -8.08 2.72 3.39
CA GLN A 41 -9.10 3.74 3.68
C GLN A 41 -8.96 4.26 5.11
N HIS A 42 -8.63 3.38 6.06
CA HIS A 42 -8.32 3.79 7.43
C HIS A 42 -7.12 4.73 7.48
N ALA A 43 -6.04 4.38 6.78
CA ALA A 43 -4.84 5.20 6.66
C ALA A 43 -5.16 6.57 6.02
N GLU A 44 -6.02 6.61 5.00
CA GLU A 44 -6.45 7.87 4.35
C GLU A 44 -7.08 8.85 5.34
N THR A 45 -7.71 8.37 6.43
CA THR A 45 -8.31 9.26 7.44
C THR A 45 -7.28 10.17 8.12
N ALA A 46 -5.99 9.83 8.09
CA ALA A 46 -4.90 10.69 8.55
C ALA A 46 -4.83 12.01 7.79
N LEU A 47 -5.23 12.06 6.52
CA LEU A 47 -5.25 13.28 5.72
C LEU A 47 -6.21 14.34 6.28
N LYS A 48 -7.26 13.90 6.99
CA LYS A 48 -8.23 14.80 7.64
C LYS A 48 -7.94 14.98 9.14
N LYS A 49 -7.52 13.92 9.82
CA LYS A 49 -7.29 13.92 11.28
C LYS A 49 -5.95 14.51 11.69
N GLY A 50 -4.97 14.55 10.79
CA GLY A 50 -3.58 14.86 11.12
C GLY A 50 -2.86 13.67 11.78
N LEU A 51 -1.77 13.98 12.48
CA LEU A 51 -0.91 13.00 13.13
C LEU A 51 -1.65 12.26 14.25
N PHE A 52 -1.60 10.93 14.23
CA PHE A 52 -2.09 10.11 15.33
C PHE A 52 -1.24 8.84 15.49
N VAL A 53 -1.36 8.20 16.65
CA VAL A 53 -0.67 6.95 16.98
C VAL A 53 -1.69 5.89 17.37
N GLU A 54 -1.53 4.68 16.84
CA GLU A 54 -2.33 3.51 17.16
C GLU A 54 -1.43 2.29 17.37
N TYR A 55 -1.83 1.40 18.27
CA TYR A 55 -1.18 0.13 18.52
C TYR A 55 -1.92 -0.97 17.76
N ILE A 56 -1.26 -1.60 16.80
CA ILE A 56 -1.85 -2.66 15.97
C ILE A 56 -1.22 -3.99 16.35
N PRO A 57 -2.00 -5.06 16.61
CA PRO A 57 -1.44 -6.38 16.83
C PRO A 57 -0.57 -6.82 15.65
N THR A 58 0.64 -7.34 15.93
CA THR A 58 1.66 -7.64 14.92
C THR A 58 1.14 -8.48 13.75
N ARG A 59 0.39 -9.57 14.04
CA ARG A 59 -0.20 -10.42 13.01
C ARG A 59 -1.17 -9.64 12.11
N GLU A 60 -2.00 -8.80 12.70
CA GLU A 60 -2.96 -7.99 11.94
C GLU A 60 -2.27 -6.94 11.08
N TYR A 61 -1.18 -6.36 11.58
CA TYR A 61 -0.37 -5.44 10.80
C TYR A 61 0.24 -6.13 9.57
N TYR A 62 0.79 -7.34 9.71
CA TYR A 62 1.31 -8.09 8.56
C TYR A 62 0.25 -8.42 7.51
N HIS A 63 -0.98 -8.73 7.95
CA HIS A 63 -2.09 -9.09 7.07
C HIS A 63 -3.04 -7.93 6.72
N ARG A 64 -2.63 -6.68 6.99
CA ARG A 64 -3.50 -5.49 6.86
C ARG A 64 -4.07 -5.27 5.46
N HIS A 65 -3.40 -5.77 4.42
CA HIS A 65 -3.81 -5.65 3.02
C HIS A 65 -4.47 -6.92 2.46
N THR A 66 -4.54 -8.02 3.22
CA THR A 66 -4.96 -9.33 2.70
C THR A 66 -6.44 -9.35 2.29
N ARG A 67 -7.36 -8.82 3.11
CA ARG A 67 -8.80 -8.92 2.83
C ARG A 67 -9.26 -8.11 1.62
N CYS A 68 -8.60 -6.98 1.37
CA CYS A 68 -8.93 -6.09 0.27
C CYS A 68 -7.99 -6.24 -0.92
N LEU A 69 -7.10 -7.24 -0.91
CA LEU A 69 -6.08 -7.44 -1.95
C LEU A 69 -5.39 -6.10 -2.27
N TYR A 70 -4.74 -5.53 -1.25
CA TYR A 70 -4.26 -4.14 -1.23
C TYR A 70 -5.39 -3.11 -1.30
N TRP A 71 -5.87 -2.78 -2.49
CA TRP A 71 -7.04 -1.93 -2.72
C TRP A 71 -7.90 -2.39 -3.89
N GLU A 72 -7.58 -3.51 -4.53
CA GLU A 72 -8.30 -4.09 -5.67
C GLU A 72 -9.69 -4.61 -5.29
N GLY A 73 -9.94 -4.90 -4.01
CA GLY A 73 -11.23 -5.37 -3.53
C GLY A 73 -12.40 -4.49 -3.97
N LYS A 74 -12.17 -3.18 -4.15
CA LYS A 74 -13.16 -2.22 -4.66
C LYS A 74 -13.46 -2.39 -6.15
N LEU A 75 -12.48 -2.76 -6.97
CA LEU A 75 -12.70 -3.07 -8.39
C LEU A 75 -13.58 -4.32 -8.52
N ILE A 76 -13.29 -5.30 -7.67
CA ILE A 76 -13.93 -6.59 -7.78
C ILE A 76 -15.35 -6.58 -7.21
N LEU A 77 -15.53 -5.95 -6.04
CA LEU A 77 -16.82 -5.79 -5.37
C LEU A 77 -17.00 -4.32 -4.96
N PRO A 78 -17.49 -3.45 -5.85
CA PRO A 78 -17.61 -2.01 -5.58
C PRO A 78 -18.45 -1.66 -4.35
N PHE A 79 -19.46 -2.49 -4.04
CA PHE A 79 -20.32 -2.34 -2.87
C PHE A 79 -19.72 -2.93 -1.58
N ALA A 80 -18.56 -3.60 -1.63
CA ALA A 80 -17.94 -4.18 -0.44
C ALA A 80 -17.46 -3.13 0.57
N ASP A 81 -17.43 -1.86 0.15
CA ASP A 81 -17.12 -0.74 1.03
C ASP A 81 -18.24 -0.43 2.03
N GLN A 82 -19.48 -0.85 1.76
CA GLN A 82 -20.64 -0.52 2.57
C GLN A 82 -20.62 -1.21 3.93
N TRP A 83 -21.01 -0.49 4.98
CA TRP A 83 -20.96 -0.99 6.36
C TRP A 83 -21.76 -2.29 6.54
N TRP A 84 -22.94 -2.39 5.92
CA TRP A 84 -23.80 -3.57 6.01
C TRP A 84 -23.16 -4.79 5.35
N PHE A 85 -22.47 -4.59 4.22
CA PHE A 85 -21.78 -5.68 3.54
C PHE A 85 -20.61 -6.18 4.38
N ARG A 86 -19.76 -5.27 4.88
CA ARG A 86 -18.62 -5.65 5.72
C ARG A 86 -19.08 -6.37 6.99
N PHE A 87 -20.18 -5.93 7.59
CA PHE A 87 -20.73 -6.54 8.79
C PHE A 87 -21.24 -7.96 8.53
N LEU A 88 -22.03 -8.15 7.47
CA LEU A 88 -22.69 -9.44 7.17
C LEU A 88 -21.77 -10.43 6.42
N PHE A 89 -20.95 -9.95 5.48
CA PHE A 89 -20.20 -10.76 4.52
C PHE A 89 -18.69 -10.48 4.52
N GLY A 90 -18.18 -9.50 5.28
CA GLY A 90 -16.75 -9.16 5.28
C GLY A 90 -15.83 -10.29 5.74
N TRP A 91 -16.34 -11.27 6.50
CA TRP A 91 -15.60 -12.45 6.95
C TRP A 91 -15.33 -13.45 5.82
N LEU A 92 -16.04 -13.34 4.69
CA LEU A 92 -15.81 -14.11 3.46
C LEU A 92 -14.66 -13.55 2.60
N MET A 93 -14.10 -12.39 2.97
CA MET A 93 -13.04 -11.73 2.21
C MET A 93 -11.63 -12.26 2.59
N PRO A 94 -10.71 -12.44 1.63
CA PRO A 94 -10.89 -12.15 0.21
C PRO A 94 -11.65 -13.28 -0.52
N PRO A 95 -12.59 -12.95 -1.41
CA PRO A 95 -13.26 -13.93 -2.26
C PRO A 95 -12.27 -14.61 -3.21
N LYS A 96 -12.54 -15.87 -3.58
CA LYS A 96 -11.78 -16.54 -4.63
C LYS A 96 -11.92 -15.74 -5.93
N VAL A 97 -10.80 -15.35 -6.54
CA VAL A 97 -10.77 -14.58 -7.80
C VAL A 97 -11.62 -15.24 -8.89
N SER A 98 -11.63 -16.58 -8.96
CA SER A 98 -12.46 -17.33 -9.91
C SER A 98 -13.97 -17.15 -9.72
N LEU A 99 -14.45 -17.04 -8.49
CA LEU A 99 -15.86 -16.81 -8.19
C LEU A 99 -16.31 -15.42 -8.69
N LEU A 100 -15.41 -14.44 -8.59
CA LEU A 100 -15.66 -13.06 -8.97
C LEU A 100 -15.63 -12.87 -10.48
N LYS A 101 -14.67 -13.52 -11.16
CA LYS A 101 -14.61 -13.57 -12.63
C LYS A 101 -15.88 -14.16 -13.24
N ALA A 102 -16.55 -15.06 -12.52
CA ALA A 102 -17.80 -15.67 -12.96
C ALA A 102 -19.03 -14.77 -12.78
N THR A 103 -18.98 -13.77 -11.90
CA THR A 103 -20.12 -12.89 -11.57
C THR A 103 -20.02 -11.50 -12.20
N GLN A 104 -18.93 -11.17 -12.89
CA GLN A 104 -18.74 -9.90 -13.57
C GLN A 104 -19.33 -9.92 -14.99
N GLY A 105 -20.07 -8.86 -15.35
CA GLY A 105 -20.56 -8.65 -16.71
C GLY A 105 -19.42 -8.43 -17.70
N GLU A 106 -19.66 -8.73 -18.98
CA GLU A 106 -18.63 -8.76 -20.03
C GLU A 106 -17.91 -7.41 -20.21
N ALA A 107 -18.62 -6.30 -20.16
CA ALA A 107 -18.03 -4.96 -20.27
C ALA A 107 -17.03 -4.65 -19.13
N ILE A 108 -17.39 -5.00 -17.90
CA ILE A 108 -16.53 -4.81 -16.72
C ILE A 108 -15.32 -5.74 -16.80
N ARG A 109 -15.52 -6.98 -17.26
CA ARG A 109 -14.43 -7.94 -17.45
C ARG A 109 -13.44 -7.46 -18.50
N ASN A 110 -13.90 -6.98 -19.64
CA ASN A 110 -13.04 -6.49 -20.72
C ASN A 110 -12.26 -5.25 -20.28
N TYR A 111 -12.94 -4.31 -19.61
CA TYR A 111 -12.28 -3.15 -19.02
C TYR A 111 -11.15 -3.54 -18.07
N TYR A 112 -11.39 -4.47 -17.14
CA TYR A 112 -10.32 -4.94 -16.25
C TYR A 112 -9.23 -5.69 -16.99
N HIS A 113 -9.56 -6.47 -18.02
CA HIS A 113 -8.54 -7.16 -18.79
C HIS A 113 -7.61 -6.18 -19.53
N GLU A 114 -8.14 -5.04 -19.99
CA GLU A 114 -7.39 -4.06 -20.78
C GLU A 114 -6.67 -3.02 -19.92
N MET A 115 -7.25 -2.62 -18.79
CA MET A 115 -6.83 -1.45 -18.02
C MET A 115 -6.21 -1.77 -16.65
N HIS A 116 -6.26 -3.02 -16.20
CA HIS A 116 -5.72 -3.39 -14.88
C HIS A 116 -4.20 -3.43 -14.88
N VAL A 117 -3.61 -2.71 -13.93
CA VAL A 117 -2.16 -2.65 -13.71
C VAL A 117 -1.84 -3.35 -12.40
N ILE A 118 -0.92 -4.30 -12.46
CA ILE A 118 -0.22 -4.88 -11.31
C ILE A 118 1.26 -4.74 -11.60
N GLN A 119 1.91 -3.75 -10.99
CA GLN A 119 3.35 -3.53 -11.16
C GLN A 119 4.01 -3.14 -9.85
N ASP A 120 5.17 -3.73 -9.62
CA ASP A 120 6.11 -3.35 -8.58
C ASP A 120 7.41 -2.88 -9.24
N ILE A 121 7.75 -1.62 -9.05
CA ILE A 121 8.97 -1.04 -9.58
C ILE A 121 9.88 -0.59 -8.44
N LEU A 122 11.16 -0.92 -8.57
CA LEU A 122 12.18 -0.54 -7.61
C LEU A 122 12.91 0.70 -8.11
N VAL A 123 12.76 1.83 -7.41
CA VAL A 123 13.24 3.14 -7.85
C VAL A 123 14.24 3.71 -6.85
N PRO A 124 15.42 4.20 -7.28
CA PRO A 124 16.31 4.94 -6.40
C PRO A 124 15.58 6.13 -5.78
N LEU A 125 15.77 6.39 -4.47
CA LEU A 125 14.96 7.37 -3.73
C LEU A 125 14.91 8.75 -4.39
N TYR A 126 16.05 9.22 -4.92
CA TYR A 126 16.15 10.53 -5.57
C TYR A 126 15.38 10.65 -6.90
N LYS A 127 14.92 9.54 -7.49
CA LYS A 127 14.11 9.47 -8.71
C LYS A 127 12.63 9.16 -8.44
N VAL A 128 12.24 8.99 -7.17
CA VAL A 128 10.86 8.65 -6.82
C VAL A 128 9.89 9.74 -7.28
N GLY A 129 10.26 11.02 -7.19
CA GLY A 129 9.44 12.13 -7.71
C GLY A 129 9.10 11.95 -9.20
N ASP A 130 10.12 11.80 -10.04
CA ASP A 130 9.97 11.60 -11.49
C ASP A 130 9.12 10.36 -11.81
N ALA A 131 9.31 9.26 -11.08
CA ALA A 131 8.54 8.04 -11.26
C ALA A 131 7.06 8.25 -10.94
N LEU A 132 6.75 9.01 -9.88
CA LEU A 132 5.37 9.30 -9.49
C LEU A 132 4.68 10.23 -10.49
N GLU A 133 5.38 11.26 -11.00
CA GLU A 133 4.85 12.14 -12.06
C GLU A 133 4.58 11.36 -13.36
N TRP A 134 5.45 10.39 -13.69
CA TRP A 134 5.23 9.51 -14.83
C TRP A 134 4.01 8.59 -14.61
N VAL A 135 3.87 7.96 -13.43
CA VAL A 135 2.72 7.10 -13.11
C VAL A 135 1.42 7.90 -13.14
N ASP A 136 1.41 9.12 -12.59
CA ASP A 136 0.23 9.99 -12.63
C ASP A 136 -0.20 10.28 -14.07
N ARG A 137 0.73 10.72 -14.93
CA ARG A 137 0.42 11.07 -16.33
C ARG A 137 -0.02 9.88 -17.18
N GLU A 138 0.61 8.71 -17.02
CA GLU A 138 0.36 7.56 -17.90
C GLU A 138 -0.75 6.64 -17.41
N MET A 139 -1.02 6.62 -16.10
CA MET A 139 -1.92 5.63 -15.49
C MET A 139 -3.06 6.24 -14.68
N GLU A 140 -2.89 7.42 -14.09
CA GLU A 140 -3.90 8.06 -13.22
C GLU A 140 -4.45 7.12 -12.12
N ILE A 141 -3.60 6.19 -11.63
CA ILE A 141 -3.96 5.16 -10.65
C ILE A 141 -3.62 5.61 -9.23
N TYR A 142 -4.62 5.52 -8.34
CA TYR A 142 -4.46 5.72 -6.90
C TYR A 142 -5.32 4.74 -6.10
N PRO A 143 -4.93 4.40 -4.85
CA PRO A 143 -3.70 4.84 -4.17
C PRO A 143 -2.45 4.09 -4.66
N LEU A 144 -1.26 4.63 -4.35
CA LEU A 144 0.04 4.01 -4.59
C LEU A 144 0.69 3.53 -3.29
N TRP A 145 1.33 2.36 -3.35
CA TRP A 145 2.14 1.83 -2.25
C TRP A 145 3.59 2.24 -2.40
N LEU A 146 4.16 2.84 -1.36
CA LEU A 146 5.58 3.20 -1.31
C LEU A 146 6.20 2.56 -0.08
N CYS A 147 7.30 1.85 -0.27
CA CYS A 147 8.10 1.27 0.79
C CYS A 147 9.59 1.63 0.62
N PRO A 148 10.03 2.79 1.16
CA PRO A 148 11.44 3.16 1.16
C PRO A 148 12.25 2.19 2.00
N HIS A 149 13.38 1.73 1.47
CA HIS A 149 14.28 0.81 2.15
C HIS A 149 15.74 1.04 1.72
N LYS A 150 16.67 0.52 2.55
CA LYS A 150 18.10 0.53 2.24
C LYS A 150 18.45 -0.68 1.40
N LEU A 151 19.06 -0.44 0.24
CA LEU A 151 19.73 -1.46 -0.54
C LEU A 151 21.21 -1.45 -0.18
N TYR A 152 21.65 -2.48 0.56
CA TYR A 152 23.02 -2.57 1.04
C TYR A 152 23.99 -2.94 -0.08
N LYS A 153 25.16 -2.33 -0.06
CA LYS A 153 26.31 -2.75 -0.86
C LYS A 153 26.89 -4.01 -0.22
N LEU A 154 26.71 -5.14 -0.88
CA LEU A 154 27.23 -6.43 -0.43
C LEU A 154 28.54 -6.78 -1.16
N PRO A 155 29.45 -7.54 -0.53
CA PRO A 155 30.66 -8.03 -1.18
C PRO A 155 30.39 -9.13 -2.23
N VAL A 156 29.14 -9.56 -2.36
CA VAL A 156 28.69 -10.63 -3.26
C VAL A 156 27.71 -10.12 -4.29
N LYS A 157 27.67 -10.82 -5.43
CA LYS A 157 26.80 -10.50 -6.55
C LYS A 157 25.34 -10.97 -6.24
N THR A 158 24.43 -10.09 -5.81
CA THR A 158 22.95 -10.23 -5.73
C THR A 158 22.16 -9.99 -7.06
N MET A 159 20.82 -10.04 -7.03
CA MET A 159 20.00 -9.72 -8.21
C MET A 159 19.87 -8.21 -8.48
N VAL A 160 19.97 -7.39 -7.44
CA VAL A 160 19.88 -5.91 -7.50
C VAL A 160 21.02 -5.30 -6.69
N TYR A 161 21.52 -4.15 -7.12
CA TYR A 161 22.63 -3.42 -6.49
C TYR A 161 22.34 -1.93 -6.39
N PRO A 162 23.01 -1.25 -5.44
CA PRO A 162 23.20 0.18 -5.52
C PRO A 162 23.81 0.61 -6.86
N GLU A 163 23.47 1.82 -7.30
CA GLU A 163 24.09 2.47 -8.45
C GLU A 163 25.60 2.64 -8.23
N ALA A 164 26.38 2.47 -9.30
CA ALA A 164 27.83 2.65 -9.21
C ALA A 164 28.19 4.08 -8.76
N GLY A 165 29.04 4.19 -7.73
CA GLY A 165 29.50 5.47 -7.20
C GLY A 165 28.48 6.24 -6.38
N PHE A 166 27.38 5.60 -5.93
CA PHE A 166 26.39 6.25 -5.06
C PHE A 166 27.04 6.79 -3.77
N GLU A 167 28.10 6.16 -3.26
CA GLU A 167 28.79 6.58 -2.03
C GLU A 167 29.46 7.96 -2.17
N LEU A 168 29.86 8.31 -3.40
CA LEU A 168 30.48 9.59 -3.72
C LEU A 168 29.44 10.71 -3.84
N GLN A 169 28.23 10.36 -4.26
CA GLN A 169 27.15 11.32 -4.51
C GLN A 169 26.45 11.76 -3.21
N ARG A 170 26.45 10.91 -2.18
CA ARG A 170 25.91 11.21 -0.83
C ARG A 170 24.51 11.83 -0.88
N ARG A 171 23.61 11.23 -1.66
CA ARG A 171 22.24 11.72 -1.79
C ARG A 171 21.46 11.52 -0.49
N GLN A 172 20.33 12.20 -0.38
CA GLN A 172 19.48 12.14 0.82
C GLN A 172 19.14 10.70 1.18
N GLY A 173 19.45 10.32 2.43
CA GLY A 173 19.15 9.01 2.99
C GLY A 173 20.20 7.92 2.69
N ASP A 174 21.04 8.10 1.68
CA ASP A 174 22.15 7.18 1.38
C ASP A 174 23.17 7.17 2.53
N THR A 175 23.77 6.01 2.77
CA THR A 175 24.90 5.82 3.69
C THR A 175 26.13 5.33 2.93
N GLN A 176 27.28 5.21 3.59
CA GLN A 176 28.50 4.72 2.92
C GLN A 176 28.37 3.27 2.43
N ASP A 177 27.46 2.51 3.03
CA ASP A 177 27.25 1.08 2.83
C ASP A 177 25.88 0.74 2.21
N ALA A 178 25.00 1.72 1.98
CA ALA A 178 23.68 1.45 1.40
C ALA A 178 23.09 2.66 0.65
N GLN A 179 22.48 2.39 -0.50
CA GLN A 179 21.69 3.38 -1.22
C GLN A 179 20.21 3.24 -0.85
N MET A 180 19.50 4.35 -0.72
CA MET A 180 18.06 4.33 -0.52
C MET A 180 17.34 4.06 -1.84
N PHE A 181 16.46 3.06 -1.81
CA PHE A 181 15.50 2.74 -2.85
C PHE A 181 14.09 2.78 -2.28
N THR A 182 13.10 2.78 -3.15
CA THR A 182 11.69 2.69 -2.80
C THR A 182 11.01 1.69 -3.72
N ASP A 183 10.34 0.71 -3.14
CA ASP A 183 9.36 -0.09 -3.88
C ASP A 183 8.13 0.78 -4.12
N VAL A 184 7.76 0.96 -5.38
CA VAL A 184 6.55 1.66 -5.81
C VAL A 184 5.61 0.62 -6.40
N GLY A 185 4.53 0.35 -5.68
CA GLY A 185 3.48 -0.59 -6.07
C GLY A 185 2.27 0.13 -6.67
N VAL A 186 1.95 -0.23 -7.91
CA VAL A 186 0.80 0.27 -8.69
C VAL A 186 -0.14 -0.92 -8.93
N TYR A 187 -1.30 -0.90 -8.28
CA TYR A 187 -2.22 -2.06 -8.24
C TYR A 187 -3.68 -1.66 -8.41
N TYR A 188 -4.11 -1.22 -9.57
CA TYR A 188 -5.51 -0.81 -9.75
C TYR A 188 -5.88 -0.72 -11.24
N ALA A 189 -7.08 -0.23 -11.53
CA ALA A 189 -7.46 0.24 -12.84
C ALA A 189 -7.81 1.74 -12.72
N PRO A 190 -7.60 2.55 -13.77
CA PRO A 190 -8.04 3.94 -13.78
C PRO A 190 -9.53 4.08 -13.47
N VAL A 191 -9.99 5.28 -13.15
CA VAL A 191 -11.44 5.52 -13.07
C VAL A 191 -11.95 5.73 -14.50
N LEU A 192 -13.04 5.04 -14.88
CA LEU A 192 -13.76 5.36 -16.11
C LEU A 192 -14.18 6.83 -16.08
N CYS A 193 -13.62 7.63 -17.00
CA CYS A 193 -14.10 8.99 -17.28
C CYS A 193 -15.47 8.95 -17.97
#